data_AF-A0A7C5F679-F1
#
_entry.id   AF-A0A7C5F679-F1
#
_cell.length_a   1.000
_cell.length_b   1.000
_cell.length_c   1.000
_cell.angle_alpha   90.00
_cell.angle_beta   90.00
_cell.angle_gamma   90.00
#
_symmetry.space_group_name_H-M   'P 1'
#
loop_
_entity.id
_entity.type
_entity.pdbx_description
1 polymer ?
#
loop_
_entity_poly.entity_id
_entity_poly.type
_entity_poly.pdbx_seq_one_letter_code
_entity_poly.pdbx_strand_id
1 'polypeptide(L)'
;MAQRYDLYAHHALYGSLAFLILVLGAPSSHAERYVNDVRLTGTAVPSEHISGFKGTVFELGIPDSESQDEYAIFGIASEERKDHPCYVSVKTENVNDSNLKLDLKKELCDGKERSREMAAAYTDSSYGKRSFVTGLRVCMNHDNTRVKGIQIRGGTITDEGRLSDLERKGEGQSVAGLQRVAPEEPQDERPHCNNNWKRWALCPGDNHIATAVELHFEAGKEPRSLTGIALKCRQISAAGSGTGAVRP
;
A
#
# COMPACT_ATOMS: atom_id res chain seq x y z
N MET A 1 -7.13 69.31 40.66
CA MET A 1 -8.48 69.89 40.87
C MET A 1 -9.48 68.91 40.31
N ALA A 2 -10.51 68.60 41.11
CA ALA A 2 -11.74 67.87 40.76
C ALA A 2 -11.57 66.38 40.37
N GLN A 3 -12.40 65.42 40.77
CA GLN A 3 -13.61 65.43 41.61
C GLN A 3 -13.88 63.98 42.04
N ARG A 4 -14.40 63.80 43.25
CA ARG A 4 -14.91 62.54 43.80
C ARG A 4 -16.14 62.05 43.03
N TYR A 5 -16.29 60.73 42.92
CA TYR A 5 -17.61 60.09 42.99
C TYR A 5 -17.49 58.77 43.77
N ASP A 6 -18.08 58.77 44.97
CA ASP A 6 -18.51 57.58 45.70
C ASP A 6 -19.82 57.08 45.08
N LEU A 7 -19.99 55.77 44.88
CA LEU A 7 -21.33 55.15 44.93
C LEU A 7 -21.25 53.61 45.05
N TYR A 8 -21.53 53.14 46.28
CA TYR A 8 -22.44 52.04 46.65
C TYR A 8 -22.66 50.86 45.67
N ALA A 9 -22.41 49.64 46.15
CA ALA A 9 -23.44 48.77 46.74
C ALA A 9 -22.94 47.31 46.79
N HIS A 10 -22.62 46.84 47.99
CA HIS A 10 -22.48 45.42 48.28
C HIS A 10 -23.87 44.78 48.36
N HIS A 11 -24.24 43.93 47.41
CA HIS A 11 -25.15 42.84 47.69
C HIS A 11 -24.63 41.55 47.03
N ALA A 12 -24.25 40.64 47.92
CA ALA A 12 -23.93 39.26 47.64
C ALA A 12 -25.16 38.54 47.09
N LEU A 13 -24.97 37.84 45.97
CA LEU A 13 -25.88 36.80 45.50
C LEU A 13 -25.04 35.55 45.25
N TYR A 14 -25.11 34.66 46.23
CA TYR A 14 -24.82 33.24 46.09
C TYR A 14 -25.73 32.65 45.03
N GLY A 15 -25.15 32.00 44.03
CA GLY A 15 -25.87 31.22 43.03
C GLY A 15 -24.96 30.11 42.52
N SER A 16 -25.16 28.91 43.07
CA SER A 16 -24.36 27.70 42.82
C SER A 16 -24.12 27.43 41.33
N LEU A 17 -22.84 27.47 40.94
CA LEU A 17 -22.39 27.03 39.61
C LEU A 17 -22.42 25.49 39.57
N ALA A 18 -23.51 24.92 39.08
CA ALA A 18 -23.57 23.51 38.74
C ALA A 18 -22.67 23.26 37.52
N PHE A 19 -21.45 22.79 37.77
CA PHE A 19 -20.56 22.29 36.72
C PHE A 19 -21.15 20.97 36.18
N LEU A 20 -21.97 21.08 35.15
CA LEU A 20 -22.39 19.95 34.34
C LEU A 20 -21.17 19.51 33.51
N ILE A 21 -20.36 18.61 34.05
CA ILE A 21 -19.30 17.95 33.29
C ILE A 21 -20.00 17.04 32.28
N LEU A 22 -20.21 17.56 31.07
CA LEU A 22 -20.47 16.77 29.87
C LEU A 22 -19.22 15.92 29.64
N VAL A 23 -19.25 14.69 30.15
CA VAL A 23 -18.35 13.63 29.69
C VAL A 23 -18.75 13.37 28.25
N LEU A 24 -18.15 14.13 27.33
CA LEU A 24 -18.06 13.77 25.92
C LEU A 24 -17.31 12.45 25.90
N GLY A 25 -18.07 11.35 25.88
CA GLY A 25 -17.51 10.03 25.62
C GLY A 25 -16.71 10.15 24.35
N ALA A 26 -15.38 10.01 24.46
CA ALA A 26 -14.53 9.93 23.29
C ALA A 26 -15.15 8.85 22.39
N PRO A 27 -15.39 9.12 21.11
CA PRO A 27 -15.89 8.09 20.22
C PRO A 27 -14.89 6.94 20.30
N SER A 28 -15.38 5.79 20.77
CA SER A 28 -14.65 4.54 20.73
C SER A 28 -14.32 4.33 19.26
N SER A 29 -13.07 4.62 18.87
CA SER A 29 -12.56 4.31 17.54
C SER A 29 -12.44 2.80 17.47
N HIS A 30 -13.57 2.13 17.24
CA HIS A 30 -13.58 0.74 16.87
C HIS A 30 -12.85 0.67 15.53
N ALA A 31 -11.65 0.10 15.52
CA ALA A 31 -10.99 -0.28 14.30
C ALA A 31 -12.00 -1.06 13.45
N GLU A 32 -12.20 -0.61 12.23
CA GLU A 32 -13.15 -1.20 11.29
C GLU A 32 -12.63 -2.59 10.93
N ARG A 33 -13.03 -3.61 11.70
CA ARG A 33 -12.65 -5.00 11.47
C ARG A 33 -13.53 -5.59 10.39
N TYR A 34 -12.91 -6.25 9.42
CA TYR A 34 -13.63 -6.96 8.36
C TYR A 34 -14.44 -8.12 8.94
N VAL A 35 -15.53 -8.48 8.25
CA VAL A 35 -16.42 -9.57 8.68
C VAL A 35 -15.68 -10.91 8.75
N ASN A 36 -14.74 -11.13 7.81
CA ASN A 36 -13.87 -12.30 7.81
C ASN A 36 -12.40 -11.89 7.75
N ASP A 37 -11.67 -12.23 8.80
CA ASP A 37 -10.22 -12.16 8.81
C ASP A 37 -9.65 -13.14 7.77
N VAL A 38 -8.56 -12.73 7.13
CA VAL A 38 -7.73 -13.60 6.31
C VAL A 38 -6.39 -13.84 6.97
N ARG A 39 -5.72 -14.90 6.53
CA ARG A 39 -4.38 -15.28 6.94
C ARG A 39 -3.46 -15.33 5.73
N LEU A 40 -2.25 -14.79 5.89
CA LEU A 40 -1.14 -15.06 5.00
C LEU A 40 -0.48 -16.36 5.44
N THR A 41 -0.47 -17.34 4.53
CA THR A 41 -0.04 -18.71 4.83
C THR A 41 1.20 -19.10 4.05
N GLY A 42 1.94 -20.08 4.59
CA GLY A 42 3.22 -20.52 4.03
C GLY A 42 4.34 -19.48 4.19
N THR A 43 5.53 -19.84 3.72
CA THR A 43 6.67 -18.93 3.56
C THR A 43 6.53 -18.14 2.27
N ALA A 44 7.06 -16.93 2.21
CA ALA A 44 7.06 -16.12 1.01
C ALA A 44 7.78 -16.81 -0.15
N VAL A 45 7.10 -16.91 -1.29
CA VAL A 45 7.60 -17.51 -2.52
C VAL A 45 7.91 -16.42 -3.55
N PRO A 46 8.98 -16.57 -4.35
CA PRO A 46 9.30 -15.58 -5.38
C PRO A 46 8.25 -15.58 -6.49
N SER A 47 8.09 -14.43 -7.15
CA SER A 47 7.35 -14.35 -8.41
C SER A 47 7.96 -15.25 -9.47
N GLU A 48 7.15 -15.67 -10.44
CA GLU A 48 7.57 -16.55 -11.54
C GLU A 48 8.80 -16.00 -12.27
N HIS A 49 8.88 -14.67 -12.37
CA HIS A 49 9.88 -13.94 -13.10
C HIS A 49 10.28 -12.64 -12.39
N ILE A 50 11.42 -12.10 -12.78
CA ILE A 50 11.80 -10.71 -12.54
C ILE A 50 11.34 -9.87 -13.74
N SER A 51 10.79 -8.69 -13.45
CA SER A 51 10.56 -7.66 -14.47
C SER A 51 11.79 -6.75 -14.51
N GLY A 52 12.48 -6.71 -15.66
CA GLY A 52 13.79 -6.04 -15.79
C GLY A 52 14.94 -7.05 -15.80
N PHE A 53 16.08 -6.66 -15.24
CA PHE A 53 17.33 -7.43 -15.23
C PHE A 53 17.80 -7.72 -13.80
N LYS A 54 18.39 -8.91 -13.64
CA LYS A 54 19.04 -9.35 -12.41
C LYS A 54 20.26 -8.48 -12.08
N GLY A 55 20.50 -8.32 -10.80
CA GLY A 55 21.64 -7.60 -10.24
C GLY A 55 21.74 -7.82 -8.73
N THR A 56 22.39 -6.91 -8.02
CA THR A 56 22.48 -6.91 -6.55
C THR A 56 21.08 -6.78 -5.95
N VAL A 57 20.70 -7.70 -5.06
CA VAL A 57 19.34 -7.78 -4.51
C VAL A 57 19.25 -7.05 -3.17
N PHE A 58 18.21 -6.24 -3.03
CA PHE A 58 17.75 -5.73 -1.75
C PHE A 58 16.28 -6.11 -1.57
N GLU A 59 15.97 -6.78 -0.47
CA GLU A 59 14.59 -7.07 -0.11
C GLU A 59 13.97 -5.89 0.63
N LEU A 60 12.72 -5.56 0.28
CA LEU A 60 11.96 -4.49 0.92
C LEU A 60 10.50 -4.92 1.11
N GLY A 61 9.99 -4.85 2.33
CA GLY A 61 8.69 -5.40 2.70
C GLY A 61 8.78 -6.25 3.96
N ILE A 62 7.72 -7.02 4.24
CA ILE A 62 7.67 -7.98 5.34
C ILE A 62 7.30 -9.33 4.73
N PRO A 63 8.29 -10.09 4.19
CA PRO A 63 8.01 -11.29 3.41
C PRO A 63 7.20 -12.29 4.22
N ASP A 64 7.64 -12.59 5.45
CA ASP A 64 7.06 -13.57 6.37
C ASP A 64 6.55 -12.89 7.65
N SER A 65 5.52 -12.06 7.51
CA SER A 65 4.85 -11.40 8.63
C SER A 65 4.30 -12.39 9.67
N GLU A 66 4.43 -12.04 10.95
CA GLU A 66 3.86 -12.79 12.06
C GLU A 66 2.33 -12.71 12.08
N SER A 67 1.70 -13.70 12.70
CA SER A 67 0.25 -13.92 12.58
C SER A 67 -0.63 -12.75 13.03
N GLN A 68 -0.16 -11.84 13.89
CA GLN A 68 -1.00 -10.71 14.34
C GLN A 68 -0.85 -9.46 13.46
N ASP A 69 0.19 -9.40 12.62
CA ASP A 69 0.61 -8.20 11.89
C ASP A 69 0.94 -8.56 10.42
N GLU A 70 -0.06 -9.08 9.72
CA GLU A 70 0.08 -9.56 8.35
C GLU A 70 -0.04 -8.42 7.33
N TYR A 71 1.10 -7.96 6.82
CA TYR A 71 1.16 -6.88 5.83
C TYR A 71 1.28 -7.40 4.39
N ALA A 72 0.64 -6.69 3.47
CA ALA A 72 0.81 -6.88 2.04
C ALA A 72 0.99 -5.54 1.31
N ILE A 73 1.63 -5.58 0.15
CA ILE A 73 1.96 -4.42 -0.66
C ILE A 73 0.73 -3.97 -1.42
N PHE A 74 0.37 -2.70 -1.30
CA PHE A 74 -0.65 -2.05 -2.12
C PHE A 74 -0.07 -1.00 -3.07
N GLY A 75 1.19 -0.62 -2.92
CA GLY A 75 1.83 0.35 -3.80
C GLY A 75 3.35 0.34 -3.73
N ILE A 76 3.96 0.87 -4.77
CA ILE A 76 5.41 1.00 -4.92
C ILE A 76 5.71 2.38 -5.48
N ALA A 77 6.74 3.01 -4.92
CA ALA A 77 7.24 4.28 -5.40
C ALA A 77 8.76 4.25 -5.58
N SER A 78 9.25 5.09 -6.47
CA SER A 78 10.67 5.32 -6.65
C SER A 78 10.94 6.75 -7.06
N GLU A 79 12.01 7.32 -6.51
CA GLU A 79 12.54 8.59 -6.96
C GLU A 79 14.00 8.44 -7.39
N GLU A 80 14.41 9.25 -8.35
CA GLU A 80 15.80 9.35 -8.81
C GLU A 80 16.34 10.78 -8.66
N ARG A 81 17.65 10.98 -8.72
CA ARG A 81 18.28 12.29 -8.89
C ARG A 81 19.29 12.20 -10.02
N LYS A 82 19.11 13.05 -11.03
CA LYS A 82 19.98 13.06 -12.22
C LYS A 82 20.26 11.63 -12.66
N ASP A 83 19.20 10.86 -12.87
CA ASP A 83 19.31 9.52 -13.42
C ASP A 83 19.92 8.44 -12.50
N HIS A 84 20.02 8.71 -11.19
CA HIS A 84 20.40 7.75 -10.15
C HIS A 84 19.24 7.49 -9.17
N PRO A 85 18.90 6.25 -8.79
CA PRO A 85 17.84 5.96 -7.85
C PRO A 85 18.24 6.55 -6.50
N CYS A 86 17.34 7.34 -5.93
CA CYS A 86 17.50 7.94 -4.62
C CYS A 86 16.74 7.19 -3.56
N TYR A 87 15.56 6.69 -3.90
CA TYR A 87 14.93 5.68 -3.09
C TYR A 87 14.00 4.80 -3.91
N VAL A 88 13.69 3.67 -3.30
CA VAL A 88 12.52 2.86 -3.63
C VAL A 88 11.76 2.64 -2.34
N SER A 89 10.45 2.79 -2.36
CA SER A 89 9.60 2.45 -1.23
C SER A 89 8.48 1.51 -1.63
N VAL A 90 8.06 0.69 -0.67
CA VAL A 90 6.85 -0.12 -0.76
C VAL A 90 5.88 0.35 0.31
N LYS A 91 4.65 0.58 -0.12
CA LYS A 91 3.52 0.92 0.74
C LYS A 91 2.79 -0.37 1.07
N THR A 92 2.70 -0.65 2.36
CA THR A 92 2.07 -1.86 2.87
C THR A 92 0.91 -1.52 3.78
N GLU A 93 -0.07 -2.40 3.81
CA GLU A 93 -1.26 -2.31 4.64
C GLU A 93 -1.50 -3.68 5.30
N ASN A 94 -1.96 -3.69 6.55
CA ASN A 94 -2.36 -4.92 7.21
C ASN A 94 -3.61 -5.48 6.51
N VAL A 95 -3.57 -6.76 6.14
CA VAL A 95 -4.63 -7.41 5.34
C VAL A 95 -6.00 -7.47 6.03
N ASN A 96 -6.04 -7.23 7.34
CA ASN A 96 -7.24 -7.22 8.18
C ASN A 96 -7.50 -5.86 8.87
N ASP A 97 -6.65 -4.84 8.71
CA ASP A 97 -6.88 -3.49 9.24
C ASP A 97 -6.27 -2.43 8.32
N SER A 98 -7.12 -1.75 7.54
CA SER A 98 -6.67 -0.72 6.59
C SER A 98 -6.07 0.52 7.23
N ASN A 99 -6.21 0.68 8.56
CA ASN A 99 -5.63 1.81 9.27
C ASN A 99 -4.15 1.56 9.64
N LEU A 100 -3.70 0.30 9.60
CA LEU A 100 -2.33 -0.08 9.86
C LEU A 100 -1.55 -0.12 8.55
N LYS A 101 -0.88 1.00 8.24
CA LYS A 101 -0.06 1.17 7.03
C LYS A 101 1.40 1.41 7.40
N LEU A 102 2.31 0.84 6.61
CA LEU A 102 3.76 1.11 6.73
C LEU A 102 4.29 1.56 5.37
N ASP A 103 5.18 2.56 5.39
CA ASP A 103 5.97 2.99 4.23
C ASP A 103 7.42 2.57 4.48
N LEU A 104 7.83 1.47 3.82
CA LEU A 104 9.17 0.91 3.97
C LEU A 104 10.03 1.41 2.83
N LYS A 105 11.16 2.04 3.15
CA LYS A 105 11.99 2.76 2.18
C LYS A 105 13.43 2.26 2.18
N LYS A 106 13.97 2.03 0.99
CA LYS A 106 15.41 1.86 0.75
C LYS A 106 15.99 3.18 0.25
N GLU A 107 16.72 3.87 1.11
CA GLU A 107 17.43 5.10 0.79
C GLU A 107 18.78 4.81 0.10
N LEU A 108 19.13 5.64 -0.89
CA LEU A 108 20.37 5.56 -1.68
C LEU A 108 21.04 6.93 -1.88
N CYS A 109 20.34 8.04 -1.57
CA CYS A 109 20.82 9.41 -1.81
C CYS A 109 20.97 10.28 -0.54
N ASP A 110 21.00 9.69 0.65
CA ASP A 110 21.09 10.42 1.94
C ASP A 110 20.06 11.56 2.08
N GLY A 111 18.79 11.32 1.67
CA GLY A 111 17.70 12.30 1.78
C GLY A 111 17.85 13.55 0.90
N LYS A 112 18.62 13.45 -0.18
CA LYS A 112 18.77 14.54 -1.18
C LYS A 112 17.95 14.25 -2.44
N GLU A 113 16.66 13.99 -2.24
CA GLU A 113 15.65 13.91 -3.30
C GLU A 113 15.50 15.24 -4.05
N ARG A 114 15.28 15.17 -5.37
CA ARG A 114 15.16 16.35 -6.23
C ARG A 114 14.32 16.14 -7.49
N SER A 115 13.89 14.91 -7.81
CA SER A 115 13.03 14.68 -8.97
C SER A 115 11.61 14.34 -8.54
N ARG A 116 10.71 14.25 -9.51
CA ARG A 116 9.35 13.80 -9.27
C ARG A 116 9.36 12.31 -8.91
N GLU A 117 8.69 11.96 -7.81
CA GLU A 117 8.40 10.57 -7.45
C GLU A 117 7.61 9.89 -8.58
N MET A 118 7.99 8.67 -8.92
CA MET A 118 7.23 7.75 -9.77
C MET A 118 6.52 6.75 -8.86
N ALA A 119 5.19 6.70 -8.89
CA ALA A 119 4.41 5.88 -7.96
C ALA A 119 3.25 5.15 -8.63
N ALA A 120 3.12 3.86 -8.32
CA ALA A 120 1.97 3.04 -8.69
C ALA A 120 1.36 2.46 -7.40
N ALA A 121 0.11 2.81 -7.08
CA ALA A 121 -0.52 2.38 -5.84
C ALA A 121 -2.04 2.23 -5.98
N TYR A 122 -2.60 1.28 -5.24
CA TYR A 122 -4.03 1.17 -5.00
C TYR A 122 -4.42 2.10 -3.85
N THR A 123 -5.18 3.16 -4.16
CA THR A 123 -5.74 4.05 -3.15
C THR A 123 -7.16 3.64 -2.78
N ASP A 124 -7.53 3.79 -1.51
CA ASP A 124 -8.87 3.45 -1.00
C ASP A 124 -9.97 4.17 -1.81
N SER A 125 -9.72 5.41 -2.24
CA SER A 125 -10.67 6.22 -3.03
C SER A 125 -10.91 5.69 -4.44
N SER A 126 -9.93 5.00 -5.02
CA SER A 126 -9.99 4.55 -6.42
C SER A 126 -10.27 3.07 -6.53
N TYR A 127 -9.82 2.25 -5.59
CA TYR A 127 -9.88 0.78 -5.67
C TYR A 127 -10.52 0.12 -4.46
N GLY A 128 -11.01 0.91 -3.50
CA GLY A 128 -11.47 0.38 -2.22
C GLY A 128 -10.33 -0.12 -1.34
N LYS A 129 -10.68 -0.54 -0.12
CA LYS A 129 -9.75 -1.12 0.85
C LYS A 129 -9.35 -2.54 0.43
N ARG A 130 -8.28 -3.07 1.02
CA ARG A 130 -7.78 -4.45 0.79
C ARG A 130 -7.41 -4.76 -0.66
N SER A 131 -6.95 -3.76 -1.41
CA SER A 131 -6.47 -3.91 -2.78
C SER A 131 -4.95 -4.06 -2.78
N PHE A 132 -4.47 -5.24 -3.16
CA PHE A 132 -3.06 -5.62 -3.02
C PHE A 132 -2.44 -6.03 -4.36
N VAL A 133 -1.13 -5.87 -4.45
CA VAL A 133 -0.34 -6.21 -5.64
C VAL A 133 -0.26 -7.72 -5.81
N THR A 134 -0.62 -8.22 -6.98
CA THR A 134 -0.47 -9.62 -7.42
C THR A 134 0.52 -9.76 -8.57
N GLY A 135 0.88 -8.64 -9.19
CA GLY A 135 1.87 -8.61 -10.25
C GLY A 135 2.43 -7.21 -10.46
N LEU A 136 3.65 -7.15 -11.00
CA LEU A 136 4.31 -5.92 -11.33
C LEU A 136 5.06 -6.04 -12.65
N ARG A 137 5.08 -4.97 -13.43
CA ARG A 137 6.06 -4.83 -14.49
C ARG A 137 6.76 -3.49 -14.42
N VAL A 138 7.99 -3.49 -14.91
CA VAL A 138 8.78 -2.28 -15.07
C VAL A 138 8.91 -1.94 -16.53
N CYS A 139 9.03 -0.66 -16.78
CA CYS A 139 9.50 -0.12 -18.03
C CYS A 139 10.98 0.23 -17.90
N MET A 140 11.78 -0.09 -18.90
CA MET A 140 13.20 0.25 -18.90
C MET A 140 13.46 1.47 -19.79
N ASN A 141 14.55 2.20 -19.51
CA ASN A 141 15.06 3.19 -20.47
C ASN A 141 15.42 2.55 -21.82
N HIS A 142 15.68 3.37 -22.83
CA HIS A 142 16.07 2.93 -24.17
C HIS A 142 17.22 1.90 -24.17
N ASP A 143 18.24 2.11 -23.32
CA ASP A 143 19.43 1.26 -23.30
C ASP A 143 19.28 -0.01 -22.45
N ASN A 144 18.10 -0.25 -21.87
CA ASN A 144 17.81 -1.39 -21.00
C ASN A 144 18.70 -1.47 -19.74
N THR A 145 19.22 -0.33 -19.28
CA THR A 145 20.13 -0.26 -18.13
C THR A 145 19.42 0.10 -16.83
N ARG A 146 18.23 0.73 -16.87
CA ARG A 146 17.52 1.17 -15.67
C ARG A 146 16.01 1.23 -15.83
N VAL A 147 15.30 1.11 -14.72
CA VAL A 147 13.84 1.28 -14.62
C VAL A 147 13.47 2.75 -14.81
N LYS A 148 12.40 3.01 -15.58
CA LYS A 148 11.82 4.34 -15.86
C LYS A 148 10.30 4.38 -15.73
N GLY A 149 9.65 3.24 -15.54
CA GLY A 149 8.20 3.13 -15.33
C GLY A 149 7.89 1.94 -14.43
N ILE A 150 6.81 2.06 -13.65
CA ILE A 150 6.27 0.99 -12.82
C ILE A 150 4.78 0.88 -13.15
N GLN A 151 4.32 -0.34 -13.31
CA GLN A 151 2.90 -0.66 -13.37
C GLN A 151 2.62 -1.87 -12.51
N ILE A 152 1.52 -1.80 -11.75
CA ILE A 152 1.07 -2.88 -10.87
C ILE A 152 -0.28 -3.41 -11.32
N ARG A 153 -0.47 -4.71 -11.11
CA ARG A 153 -1.75 -5.39 -11.18
C ARG A 153 -2.04 -6.03 -9.82
N GLY A 154 -3.30 -6.29 -9.54
CA GLY A 154 -3.73 -6.59 -8.19
C GLY A 154 -5.13 -7.15 -8.11
N GLY A 155 -5.47 -7.55 -6.91
CA GLY A 155 -6.79 -8.04 -6.56
C GLY A 155 -7.25 -7.44 -5.23
N THR A 156 -8.55 -7.46 -5.01
CA THR A 156 -9.19 -7.06 -3.76
C THR A 156 -9.56 -8.30 -2.97
N ILE A 157 -9.29 -8.29 -1.67
CA ILE A 157 -9.80 -9.33 -0.76
C ILE A 157 -11.25 -9.02 -0.45
N THR A 158 -12.17 -9.88 -0.89
CA THR A 158 -13.61 -9.73 -0.66
C THR A 158 -13.97 -9.95 0.81
N ASP A 159 -15.21 -9.62 1.17
CA ASP A 159 -15.72 -9.87 2.53
C ASP A 159 -15.73 -11.35 2.88
N GLU A 160 -15.77 -12.27 1.91
CA GLU A 160 -15.63 -13.72 2.11
C GLU A 160 -14.17 -14.18 2.27
N GLY A 161 -13.21 -13.26 2.29
CA GLY A 161 -11.79 -13.56 2.41
C GLY A 161 -11.18 -14.20 1.17
N ARG A 162 -11.78 -13.98 0.00
CA ARG A 162 -11.27 -14.47 -1.29
C ARG A 162 -10.56 -13.35 -2.03
N LEU A 163 -9.49 -13.67 -2.77
CA LEU A 163 -8.90 -12.71 -3.69
C LEU A 163 -9.76 -12.67 -4.95
N SER A 164 -10.23 -11.48 -5.32
CA SER A 164 -10.89 -11.21 -6.59
C SER A 164 -10.01 -10.29 -7.40
N ASP A 165 -9.81 -10.59 -8.68
CA ASP A 165 -9.12 -9.67 -9.58
C ASP A 165 -9.84 -8.32 -9.60
N LEU A 166 -9.06 -7.24 -9.65
CA LEU A 166 -9.59 -5.91 -9.94
C LEU A 166 -10.05 -5.92 -11.41
N GLU A 167 -11.37 -5.80 -11.64
CA GLU A 167 -11.98 -5.91 -12.97
C GLU A 167 -11.21 -5.07 -14.01
N ARG A 168 -10.66 -5.75 -15.03
CA ARG A 168 -9.94 -5.10 -16.11
C ARG A 168 -10.95 -4.44 -17.06
N LYS A 169 -10.63 -3.26 -17.60
CA LYS A 169 -11.41 -2.62 -18.68
C LYS A 169 -11.79 -3.65 -19.75
N GLY A 170 -13.08 -3.90 -19.94
CA GLY A 170 -13.60 -4.73 -21.05
C GLY A 170 -14.88 -5.50 -20.76
N GLU A 171 -15.14 -5.88 -19.51
CA GLU A 171 -16.34 -6.63 -19.10
C GLU A 171 -17.24 -5.77 -18.20
N GLY A 172 -17.61 -4.58 -18.68
CA GLY A 172 -18.59 -3.77 -17.96
C GLY A 172 -19.95 -4.47 -17.96
N GLN A 173 -20.38 -5.02 -16.83
CA GLN A 173 -21.80 -5.31 -16.62
C GLN A 173 -22.57 -3.99 -16.71
N SER A 174 -23.31 -3.82 -17.80
CA SER A 174 -24.21 -2.69 -17.97
C SER A 174 -25.41 -2.88 -17.03
N VAL A 175 -25.37 -2.25 -15.86
CA VAL A 175 -26.55 -2.15 -14.99
C VAL A 175 -27.16 -0.77 -15.26
N ALA A 176 -28.35 -0.77 -15.87
CA ALA A 176 -29.15 0.44 -16.13
C ALA A 176 -28.49 1.52 -17.03
N GLY A 177 -27.65 1.12 -17.99
CA GLY A 177 -27.11 2.05 -19.01
C GLY A 177 -25.99 2.98 -18.53
N LEU A 178 -25.52 2.84 -17.30
CA LEU A 178 -24.33 3.53 -16.80
C LEU A 178 -23.14 2.57 -16.81
N GLN A 179 -22.20 2.81 -17.72
CA GLN A 179 -20.96 2.03 -17.76
C GLN A 179 -20.01 2.54 -16.67
N ARG A 180 -19.87 1.78 -15.58
CA ARG A 180 -18.77 2.02 -14.64
C ARG A 180 -17.48 1.63 -15.36
N VAL A 181 -16.69 2.64 -15.71
CA VAL A 181 -15.33 2.41 -16.22
C VAL A 181 -14.50 1.98 -15.02
N ALA A 182 -14.11 0.70 -14.98
CA ALA A 182 -13.16 0.23 -13.98
C ALA A 182 -11.85 1.05 -14.07
N PRO A 183 -11.26 1.44 -12.93
CA PRO A 183 -10.01 2.19 -12.93
C PRO A 183 -8.90 1.37 -13.57
N GLU A 184 -8.06 2.02 -14.38
CA GLU A 184 -6.93 1.36 -15.03
C GLU A 184 -5.91 0.87 -14.00
N GLU A 185 -5.23 -0.25 -14.28
CA GLU A 185 -4.10 -0.72 -13.45
C GLU A 185 -3.13 0.44 -13.14
N PRO A 186 -2.83 0.75 -11.86
CA PRO A 186 -1.99 1.88 -11.51
C PRO A 186 -0.63 1.81 -12.19
N GLN A 187 -0.26 2.90 -12.84
CA GLN A 187 1.02 3.04 -13.52
C GLN A 187 1.55 4.47 -13.41
N ASP A 188 2.87 4.59 -13.41
CA ASP A 188 3.56 5.87 -13.60
C ASP A 188 4.84 5.63 -14.37
N GLU A 189 5.17 6.56 -15.27
CA GLU A 189 6.31 6.45 -16.16
C GLU A 189 6.97 7.80 -16.41
N ARG A 190 8.28 7.76 -16.54
CA ARG A 190 9.12 8.89 -16.94
C ARG A 190 9.23 8.93 -18.47
N PRO A 191 9.59 10.09 -19.05
CA PRO A 191 9.88 10.17 -20.47
C PRO A 191 10.86 9.09 -20.93
N HIS A 192 10.70 8.64 -22.18
CA HIS A 192 11.50 7.58 -22.82
C HIS A 192 11.23 6.16 -22.27
N CYS A 193 10.04 5.94 -21.71
CA CYS A 193 9.51 4.60 -21.43
C CYS A 193 8.84 3.94 -22.66
N ASN A 194 8.75 4.65 -23.78
CA ASN A 194 7.94 4.31 -24.95
C ASN A 194 8.11 2.85 -25.42
N ASN A 195 7.17 1.98 -25.04
CA ASN A 195 7.06 0.55 -25.40
C ASN A 195 8.18 -0.38 -24.92
N ASN A 196 8.96 -0.01 -23.89
CA ASN A 196 9.98 -0.91 -23.31
C ASN A 196 9.55 -1.55 -21.98
N TRP A 197 8.26 -1.90 -21.89
CA TRP A 197 7.70 -2.64 -20.77
C TRP A 197 8.21 -4.07 -20.78
N LYS A 198 8.74 -4.52 -19.64
CA LYS A 198 9.18 -5.90 -19.46
C LYS A 198 8.01 -6.79 -19.10
N ARG A 199 8.26 -8.10 -19.18
CA ARG A 199 7.29 -9.11 -18.75
C ARG A 199 6.87 -8.87 -17.30
N TRP A 200 5.65 -9.27 -17.00
CA TRP A 200 5.14 -9.22 -15.64
C TRP A 200 5.91 -10.19 -14.72
N ALA A 201 6.25 -9.71 -13.53
CA ALA A 201 6.61 -10.49 -12.36
C ALA A 201 5.31 -10.80 -11.61
N LEU A 202 4.83 -12.04 -11.69
CA LEU A 202 3.55 -12.45 -11.13
C LEU A 202 3.74 -13.26 -9.87
N CYS A 203 2.91 -13.00 -8.87
CA CYS A 203 2.75 -13.93 -7.76
C CYS A 203 2.27 -15.30 -8.28
N PRO A 204 2.79 -16.41 -7.73
CA PRO A 204 2.46 -17.73 -8.24
C PRO A 204 1.03 -18.13 -7.87
N GLY A 205 0.14 -18.17 -8.86
CA GLY A 205 -1.25 -18.60 -8.70
C GLY A 205 -2.22 -17.52 -8.17
N ASP A 206 -3.50 -17.82 -8.26
CA ASP A 206 -4.60 -16.83 -8.21
C ASP A 206 -4.96 -16.36 -6.79
N ASN A 207 -4.35 -16.93 -5.75
CA ASN A 207 -4.60 -16.57 -4.35
C ASN A 207 -3.35 -16.04 -3.65
N HIS A 208 -2.36 -15.56 -4.40
CA HIS A 208 -1.14 -14.97 -3.82
C HIS A 208 -1.12 -13.45 -4.00
N ILE A 209 -0.71 -12.77 -2.94
CA ILE A 209 -0.44 -11.32 -2.94
C ILE A 209 1.00 -11.06 -2.52
N ALA A 210 1.56 -9.95 -2.99
CA ALA A 210 2.92 -9.54 -2.69
C ALA A 210 3.02 -9.02 -1.26
N THR A 211 4.00 -9.50 -0.50
CA THR A 211 4.31 -9.09 0.87
C THR A 211 5.67 -8.40 0.97
N ALA A 212 6.56 -8.66 0.01
CA ALA A 212 7.81 -7.95 -0.18
C ALA A 212 8.18 -7.88 -1.67
N VAL A 213 9.20 -7.09 -1.99
CA VAL A 213 9.85 -7.04 -3.30
C VAL A 213 11.33 -7.33 -3.19
N GLU A 214 11.86 -7.98 -4.23
CA GLU A 214 13.30 -8.07 -4.48
C GLU A 214 13.68 -6.99 -5.50
N LEU A 215 14.35 -5.95 -5.02
CA LEU A 215 14.87 -4.87 -5.85
C LEU A 215 16.22 -5.27 -6.40
N HIS A 216 16.34 -5.37 -7.72
CA HIS A 216 17.61 -5.62 -8.39
C HIS A 216 18.24 -4.31 -8.81
N PHE A 217 19.47 -4.08 -8.37
CA PHE A 217 20.27 -2.95 -8.78
C PHE A 217 21.53 -3.40 -9.54
N GLU A 218 22.17 -2.47 -10.25
CA GLU A 218 23.48 -2.71 -10.87
C GLU A 218 24.47 -3.38 -9.90
N ALA A 219 25.36 -4.21 -10.44
CA ALA A 219 26.39 -4.86 -9.65
C ALA A 219 27.39 -3.84 -9.10
N GLY A 220 27.79 -3.99 -7.83
CA GLY A 220 28.80 -3.13 -7.21
C GLY A 220 28.50 -2.82 -5.74
N LYS A 221 29.44 -2.15 -5.07
CA LYS A 221 29.28 -1.72 -3.67
C LYS A 221 28.34 -0.52 -3.51
N GLU A 222 28.21 0.27 -4.57
CA GLU A 222 27.35 1.47 -4.63
C GLU A 222 26.50 1.41 -5.90
N PRO A 223 25.44 0.57 -5.91
CA PRO A 223 24.55 0.44 -7.06
C PRO A 223 23.93 1.79 -7.45
N ARG A 224 23.98 2.14 -8.74
CA ARG A 224 23.55 3.45 -9.24
C ARG A 224 22.31 3.45 -10.12
N SER A 225 21.66 2.29 -10.30
CA SER A 225 20.42 2.14 -11.06
C SER A 225 19.62 0.95 -10.56
N LEU A 226 18.30 1.14 -10.42
CA LEU A 226 17.35 0.04 -10.29
C LEU A 226 17.22 -0.63 -11.67
N THR A 227 17.54 -1.91 -11.77
CA THR A 227 17.59 -2.67 -13.04
C THR A 227 16.41 -3.62 -13.20
N GLY A 228 15.75 -4.00 -12.10
CA GLY A 228 14.58 -4.87 -12.13
C GLY A 228 13.93 -5.03 -10.77
N ILE A 229 12.72 -5.60 -10.79
CA ILE A 229 11.92 -5.86 -9.58
C ILE A 229 11.31 -7.27 -9.71
N ALA A 230 11.43 -8.06 -8.66
CA ALA A 230 10.66 -9.29 -8.43
C ALA A 230 9.77 -9.13 -7.20
N LEU A 231 8.74 -9.96 -7.09
CA LEU A 231 7.84 -9.99 -5.93
C LEU A 231 8.18 -11.19 -5.03
N LYS A 232 7.93 -11.04 -3.74
CA LYS A 232 7.78 -12.12 -2.78
C LYS A 232 6.32 -12.17 -2.37
N CYS A 233 5.70 -13.32 -2.48
CA CYS A 233 4.26 -13.45 -2.35
C CYS A 233 3.90 -14.52 -1.34
N ARG A 234 2.75 -14.35 -0.68
CA ARG A 234 2.16 -15.33 0.23
C ARG A 234 0.73 -15.63 -0.17
N GLN A 235 0.30 -16.85 0.15
CA GLN A 235 -1.04 -17.31 -0.15
C GLN A 235 -2.03 -16.75 0.87
N ILE A 236 -3.16 -16.25 0.40
CA ILE A 236 -4.30 -15.85 1.23
C ILE A 236 -5.13 -17.09 1.56
N SER A 237 -5.53 -17.20 2.83
CA SER A 237 -6.51 -18.18 3.30
C SER A 237 -7.55 -17.50 4.19
N ALA A 238 -8.84 -17.83 4.01
CA ALA A 238 -9.88 -17.35 4.92
C ALA A 238 -9.67 -17.97 6.31
N ALA A 239 -9.75 -17.16 7.38
CA ALA A 239 -9.44 -17.60 8.75
C ALA A 239 -10.44 -18.64 9.33
N GLY A 240 -11.46 -19.07 8.58
CA GLY A 240 -12.56 -19.93 9.05
C GLY A 240 -12.89 -21.16 8.18
N SER A 241 -12.10 -21.51 7.16
CA SER A 241 -12.39 -22.70 6.32
C SER A 241 -11.85 -24.02 6.89
N GLY A 242 -11.26 -23.98 8.09
CA GLY A 242 -10.93 -25.18 8.86
C GLY A 242 -12.22 -25.92 9.23
N THR A 243 -12.54 -26.95 8.45
CA THR A 243 -13.56 -27.96 8.77
C THR A 243 -13.57 -28.22 10.26
N GLY A 244 -14.72 -27.97 10.90
CA GLY A 244 -14.96 -28.36 12.28
C GLY A 244 -14.59 -29.84 12.43
N ALA A 245 -13.45 -30.10 13.04
CA ALA A 245 -13.16 -31.41 13.59
C ALA A 245 -14.18 -31.61 14.71
N VAL A 246 -15.23 -32.37 14.40
CA VAL A 246 -16.12 -32.96 15.41
C VAL A 246 -15.20 -33.76 16.32
N ARG A 247 -14.95 -33.23 17.52
CA ARG A 247 -14.30 -33.99 18.59
C ARG A 247 -15.28 -35.08 19.04
N PRO A 248 -14.85 -36.35 19.15
CA PRO A 248 -15.65 -37.39 19.77
C PRO A 248 -15.88 -37.11 21.25
#